data_AF-A0A535T5K2-F1
#
_entry.id   AF-A0A535T5K2-F1
#
_cell.length_a   1.000
_cell.length_b   1.000
_cell.length_c   1.000
_cell.angle_alpha   90.00
_cell.angle_beta   90.00
_cell.angle_gamma   90.00
#
_symmetry.space_group_name_H-M   'P 1'
#
loop_
_entity.id
_entity.type
_entity.pdbx_description
1 polymer ?
#
loop_
_entity_poly.entity_id
_entity_poly.type
_entity_poly.pdbx_seq_one_letter_code
_entity_poly.pdbx_strand_id
1 'polypeptide(L)'
;MSWRKKSSLDWLRALPGVSQDEPLASRTSFGIGGPAEFFVESGRVEAIERTIAGCAEREIPYLLLGAGTNMLIADAGVEGLVIRVVNRDHSIEGTRVRAGAGLKMMRLARIVADANLRGFEFAIGVPGTVGGAVYQNAGCWGREMNDVLVDVAGFVPGKRDAADQDQELRQRVQEPSGRLGRAPRAGRGTQGRAPGRGNRLDAARQLHRQRGRRKGEGRSSAHRARARRGEAPLQRRARDRGRARGSLEMKVAVLCGGRSAEREVSLKSGAQVQSALRELGHEVVQVDIDASTWDVLRDGGFGCVFNALHGRLGEDGTVQGMLELLGLPYTGSGVLASALCMDKARAGSVMTAAGLDVPEFDEFEVKEGVSADTVEQLIAKYGLPLVIKPVREGSTIGLTIARDADAVASGLVLASKYDRRVLAQRFQEGTEITVGVLATPDLQVLPTLEIVSDNPVYDYDAKYTAGKSHHIIPARIPEHLREEAQHDAGVAFQVLGCSGMARVDIIVDADGTPWILEVNTVPGLTALSLLPDAAKAAGITFTDLCKRLVDHAVARHQNRIGPTSR
;
A
#
# COMPACT_ATOMS: atom_id res chain seq x y z
N MET A 1 -31.87 -2.32 -40.56
CA MET A 1 -31.70 -3.57 -41.33
C MET A 1 -31.08 -4.58 -40.38
N SER A 2 -31.84 -5.57 -39.93
CA SER A 2 -31.33 -6.53 -38.93
C SER A 2 -30.35 -7.49 -39.61
N TRP A 3 -29.14 -7.61 -39.07
CA TRP A 3 -28.11 -8.56 -39.51
C TRP A 3 -28.58 -10.02 -39.40
N ARG A 4 -29.71 -10.28 -38.71
CA ARG A 4 -30.35 -11.58 -38.44
C ARG A 4 -31.03 -12.23 -39.66
N LYS A 5 -30.54 -11.99 -40.88
CA LYS A 5 -31.02 -12.69 -42.07
C LYS A 5 -30.62 -14.17 -41.99
N LYS A 6 -31.42 -15.06 -42.56
CA LYS A 6 -31.16 -16.52 -42.57
C LYS A 6 -29.73 -16.84 -43.06
N SER A 7 -29.28 -16.18 -44.13
CA SER A 7 -27.91 -16.34 -44.66
C SER A 7 -26.80 -15.97 -43.67
N SER A 8 -27.01 -14.95 -42.81
CA SER A 8 -26.03 -14.54 -41.79
C SER A 8 -25.99 -15.53 -40.63
N LEU A 9 -27.15 -16.02 -40.19
CA LEU A 9 -27.27 -17.01 -39.12
C LEU A 9 -26.70 -18.37 -39.55
N ASP A 10 -26.98 -18.79 -40.79
CA ASP A 10 -26.44 -20.03 -41.35
C ASP A 10 -24.90 -19.96 -41.48
N TRP A 11 -24.36 -18.79 -41.86
CA TRP A 11 -22.93 -18.57 -41.88
C TRP A 11 -22.30 -18.61 -40.48
N LEU A 12 -22.91 -17.96 -39.48
CA LEU A 12 -22.42 -17.99 -38.10
C LEU A 12 -22.37 -19.42 -37.54
N ARG A 13 -23.42 -20.22 -37.79
CA ARG A 13 -23.49 -21.63 -37.37
C ARG A 13 -22.49 -22.53 -38.08
N ALA A 14 -22.04 -22.14 -39.27
CA ALA A 14 -21.03 -22.87 -40.02
C ALA A 14 -19.59 -22.52 -39.61
N LEU A 15 -19.38 -21.53 -38.73
CA LEU A 15 -18.04 -21.19 -38.25
C LEU A 15 -17.44 -22.36 -37.45
N PRO A 16 -16.18 -22.76 -37.73
CA PRO A 16 -15.54 -23.83 -36.99
C PRO A 16 -15.43 -23.53 -35.50
N GLY A 17 -15.96 -24.43 -34.65
CA GLY A 17 -15.87 -24.32 -33.19
C GLY A 17 -16.77 -23.25 -32.58
N VAL A 18 -17.81 -22.79 -33.31
CA VAL A 18 -18.78 -21.85 -32.78
C VAL A 18 -19.67 -22.50 -31.73
N SER A 19 -19.89 -21.82 -30.61
CA SER A 19 -20.95 -22.10 -29.64
C SER A 19 -22.02 -21.01 -29.68
N GLN A 20 -23.25 -21.36 -29.30
CA GLN A 20 -24.35 -20.42 -29.08
C GLN A 20 -24.61 -20.32 -27.58
N ASP A 21 -25.09 -19.15 -27.16
CA ASP A 21 -25.43 -18.84 -25.77
C ASP A 21 -24.28 -19.11 -24.77
N GLU A 22 -23.05 -18.80 -25.16
CA GLU A 22 -21.86 -19.07 -24.34
C GLU A 22 -21.80 -18.13 -23.12
N PRO A 23 -21.78 -18.63 -21.87
CA PRO A 23 -21.78 -17.80 -20.68
C PRO A 23 -20.46 -17.03 -20.51
N LEU A 24 -20.49 -15.72 -20.72
CA LEU A 24 -19.28 -14.88 -20.67
C LEU A 24 -18.77 -14.65 -19.24
N ALA A 25 -19.59 -14.87 -18.21
CA ALA A 25 -19.14 -14.92 -16.82
C ALA A 25 -17.95 -15.87 -16.61
N SER A 26 -17.91 -17.00 -17.32
CA SER A 26 -16.77 -17.95 -17.26
C SER A 26 -15.52 -17.47 -18.02
N ARG A 27 -15.64 -16.37 -18.76
CA ARG A 27 -14.63 -15.82 -19.68
C ARG A 27 -14.13 -14.44 -19.26
N THR A 28 -14.65 -13.86 -18.17
CA THR A 28 -14.22 -12.58 -17.58
C THR A 28 -13.55 -12.79 -16.22
N SER A 29 -12.66 -11.87 -15.84
CA SER A 29 -11.95 -11.96 -14.55
C SER A 29 -12.84 -11.66 -13.34
N PHE A 30 -13.95 -10.93 -13.54
CA PHE A 30 -14.92 -10.62 -12.48
C PHE A 30 -15.96 -11.72 -12.26
N GLY A 31 -16.00 -12.75 -13.11
CA GLY A 31 -16.99 -13.82 -12.99
C GLY A 31 -18.42 -13.38 -13.32
N ILE A 32 -18.58 -12.30 -14.09
CA ILE A 32 -19.88 -11.70 -14.45
C ILE A 32 -20.05 -11.59 -15.97
N GLY A 33 -21.30 -11.59 -16.44
CA GLY A 33 -21.65 -11.43 -17.85
C GLY A 33 -22.61 -12.48 -18.36
N GLY A 34 -23.64 -12.01 -19.07
CA GLY A 34 -24.61 -12.84 -19.79
C GLY A 34 -24.01 -13.58 -20.99
N PRO A 35 -24.84 -14.30 -21.76
CA PRO A 35 -24.36 -15.13 -22.85
C PRO A 35 -23.86 -14.32 -24.06
N ALA A 36 -22.84 -14.80 -24.75
CA ALA A 36 -22.57 -14.43 -26.13
C ALA A 36 -23.55 -15.19 -27.03
N GLU A 37 -24.28 -14.47 -27.90
CA GLU A 37 -25.23 -15.11 -28.81
C GLU A 37 -24.53 -16.12 -29.73
N PHE A 38 -23.37 -15.75 -30.26
CA PHE A 38 -22.41 -16.67 -30.88
C PHE A 38 -21.02 -16.42 -30.30
N PHE A 39 -20.26 -17.49 -30.08
CA PHE A 39 -18.91 -17.42 -29.54
C PHE A 39 -17.96 -18.31 -30.33
N VAL A 40 -16.77 -17.82 -30.64
CA VAL A 40 -15.70 -18.62 -31.25
C VAL A 40 -14.38 -18.29 -30.57
N GLU A 41 -13.55 -19.31 -30.35
CA GLU A 41 -12.18 -19.14 -29.88
C GLU A 41 -11.21 -19.49 -31.02
N SER A 42 -10.25 -18.60 -31.30
CA SER A 42 -9.25 -18.84 -32.35
C SER A 42 -7.86 -18.38 -31.95
N GLY A 43 -6.88 -19.24 -32.21
CA GLY A 43 -5.46 -18.93 -32.12
C GLY A 43 -4.79 -18.64 -33.46
N ARG A 44 -5.50 -18.76 -34.59
CA ARG A 44 -4.94 -18.55 -35.94
C ARG A 44 -5.33 -17.17 -36.46
N VAL A 45 -4.33 -16.37 -36.81
CA VAL A 45 -4.52 -14.97 -37.25
C VAL A 45 -5.40 -14.89 -38.50
N GLU A 46 -5.14 -15.73 -39.50
CA GLU A 46 -5.88 -15.73 -40.76
C GLU A 46 -7.34 -16.16 -40.56
N ALA A 47 -7.61 -16.99 -39.55
CA ALA A 47 -8.97 -17.38 -39.19
C ALA A 47 -9.71 -16.23 -38.50
N ILE A 48 -9.05 -15.50 -37.61
CA ILE A 48 -9.62 -14.31 -36.97
C ILE A 48 -9.95 -13.24 -38.03
N GLU A 49 -9.02 -12.97 -38.94
CA GLU A 49 -9.19 -12.02 -40.05
C GLU A 49 -10.38 -12.38 -40.94
N ARG A 50 -10.47 -13.64 -41.39
CA ARG A 50 -11.60 -14.09 -42.23
C ARG A 50 -12.93 -14.00 -41.49
N THR A 51 -12.96 -14.31 -40.20
CA THR A 51 -14.19 -14.20 -39.39
C THR A 51 -14.62 -12.74 -39.26
N ILE A 52 -13.69 -11.83 -38.97
CA ILE A 52 -13.98 -10.38 -38.89
C ILE A 52 -14.47 -9.85 -40.24
N ALA A 53 -13.80 -10.19 -41.34
CA ALA A 53 -14.21 -9.79 -42.69
C ALA A 53 -15.61 -10.32 -43.03
N GLY A 54 -15.89 -11.58 -42.72
CA GLY A 54 -17.21 -12.19 -42.94
C GLY A 54 -18.32 -11.54 -42.11
N CYS A 55 -18.01 -11.11 -40.88
CA CYS A 55 -18.92 -10.30 -40.07
C CYS A 55 -19.17 -8.92 -40.71
N ALA A 56 -18.13 -8.24 -41.19
CA ALA A 56 -18.26 -6.94 -41.84
C ALA A 56 -19.12 -6.99 -43.11
N GLU A 57 -18.89 -7.97 -43.99
CA GLU A 57 -19.69 -8.20 -45.21
C GLU A 57 -21.18 -8.41 -44.94
N ARG A 58 -21.51 -9.02 -43.80
CA ARG A 58 -22.87 -9.40 -43.41
C ARG A 58 -23.49 -8.44 -42.39
N GLU A 59 -22.79 -7.35 -42.07
CA GLU A 59 -23.15 -6.35 -41.06
C GLU A 59 -23.41 -6.95 -39.66
N ILE A 60 -22.76 -8.08 -39.35
CA ILE A 60 -22.90 -8.78 -38.06
C ILE A 60 -22.09 -8.01 -37.01
N PRO A 61 -22.69 -7.62 -35.87
CA PRO A 61 -21.94 -7.03 -34.76
C PRO A 61 -21.00 -8.09 -34.16
N TYR A 62 -19.78 -7.68 -33.83
CA TYR A 62 -18.82 -8.57 -33.20
C TYR A 62 -18.02 -7.86 -32.11
N LEU A 63 -17.53 -8.64 -31.15
CA LEU A 63 -16.67 -8.20 -30.05
C LEU A 63 -15.41 -9.07 -30.03
N LEU A 64 -14.24 -8.44 -29.98
CA LEU A 64 -12.99 -9.16 -29.71
C LEU A 64 -12.78 -9.26 -28.20
N LEU A 65 -12.56 -10.49 -27.72
CA LEU A 65 -12.34 -10.80 -26.32
C LEU A 65 -10.92 -11.36 -26.12
N GLY A 66 -10.14 -10.72 -25.25
CA GLY A 66 -8.87 -11.27 -24.77
C GLY A 66 -9.07 -12.26 -23.63
N ALA A 67 -8.42 -12.01 -22.49
CA ALA A 67 -8.63 -12.77 -21.27
C ALA A 67 -9.86 -12.33 -20.45
N GLY A 68 -10.61 -11.31 -20.91
CA GLY A 68 -11.75 -10.74 -20.18
C GLY A 68 -11.35 -10.02 -18.88
N THR A 69 -10.11 -9.55 -18.81
CA THR A 69 -9.61 -8.71 -17.72
C THR A 69 -10.16 -7.29 -17.85
N ASN A 70 -10.59 -6.69 -16.72
CA ASN A 70 -11.15 -5.34 -16.66
C ASN A 70 -12.36 -5.11 -17.58
N MET A 71 -13.18 -6.15 -17.82
CA MET A 71 -14.42 -6.04 -18.58
C MET A 71 -15.64 -6.31 -17.70
N LEU A 72 -16.62 -5.41 -17.77
CA LEU A 72 -17.96 -5.60 -17.22
C LEU A 72 -18.89 -5.93 -18.38
N ILE A 73 -19.45 -7.13 -18.39
CA ILE A 73 -20.40 -7.57 -19.41
C ILE A 73 -21.77 -7.62 -18.75
N ALA A 74 -22.78 -7.04 -19.40
CA ALA A 74 -24.14 -7.01 -18.87
C ALA A 74 -24.75 -8.42 -18.84
N ASP A 75 -25.69 -8.65 -17.92
CA ASP A 75 -26.41 -9.92 -17.81
C ASP A 75 -27.28 -10.22 -19.04
N ALA A 76 -27.65 -9.18 -19.80
CA ALA A 76 -28.33 -9.32 -21.09
C ALA A 76 -27.46 -9.99 -22.17
N GLY A 77 -26.15 -10.10 -21.95
CA GLY A 77 -25.23 -10.75 -22.88
C GLY A 77 -24.72 -9.84 -24.00
N VAL A 78 -24.11 -10.46 -25.01
CA VAL A 78 -23.54 -9.78 -26.18
C VAL A 78 -24.20 -10.29 -27.44
N GLU A 79 -24.87 -9.39 -28.17
CA GLU A 79 -25.49 -9.66 -29.47
C GLU A 79 -24.43 -9.90 -30.56
N GLY A 80 -24.70 -10.86 -31.46
CA GLY A 80 -23.81 -11.19 -32.57
C GLY A 80 -22.68 -12.15 -32.17
N LEU A 81 -21.46 -11.89 -32.65
CA LEU A 81 -20.32 -12.81 -32.48
C LEU A 81 -19.26 -12.29 -31.51
N VAL A 82 -18.97 -13.05 -30.46
CA VAL A 82 -17.79 -12.85 -29.62
C VAL A 82 -16.64 -13.72 -30.15
N ILE A 83 -15.53 -13.08 -30.51
CA ILE A 83 -14.32 -13.76 -31.00
C ILE A 83 -13.27 -13.68 -29.91
N ARG A 84 -12.97 -14.81 -29.26
CA ARG A 84 -11.90 -14.90 -28.27
C ARG A 84 -10.56 -15.15 -28.95
N VAL A 85 -9.64 -14.21 -28.75
CA VAL A 85 -8.30 -14.22 -29.36
C VAL A 85 -7.32 -14.90 -28.41
N VAL A 86 -6.81 -16.07 -28.82
CA VAL A 86 -5.93 -16.91 -27.98
C VAL A 86 -4.59 -17.24 -28.62
N ASN A 87 -4.19 -16.51 -29.67
CA ASN A 87 -2.90 -16.72 -30.34
C ASN A 87 -1.73 -16.41 -29.39
N ARG A 88 -0.74 -17.32 -29.32
CA ARG A 88 0.38 -17.25 -28.35
C ARG A 88 1.75 -17.18 -29.03
N ASP A 89 1.75 -17.05 -30.34
CA ASP A 89 2.97 -17.01 -31.13
C ASP A 89 3.84 -15.83 -30.69
N HIS A 90 5.13 -16.08 -30.63
CA HIS A 90 6.11 -15.05 -30.37
C HIS A 90 7.41 -15.37 -31.09
N SER A 91 8.15 -14.33 -31.43
CA SER A 91 9.51 -14.45 -31.94
C SER A 91 10.36 -13.32 -31.38
N ILE A 92 11.65 -13.59 -31.26
CA ILE A 92 12.62 -12.65 -30.72
C ILE A 92 13.68 -12.42 -31.79
N GLU A 93 13.89 -11.15 -32.15
CA GLU A 93 14.91 -10.73 -33.11
C GLU A 93 15.72 -9.59 -32.50
N GLY A 94 16.96 -9.89 -32.11
CA GLY A 94 17.83 -8.90 -31.47
C GLY A 94 17.26 -8.40 -30.14
N THR A 95 16.73 -7.18 -30.13
CA THR A 95 16.03 -6.58 -28.98
C THR A 95 14.54 -6.35 -29.24
N ARG A 96 14.00 -6.85 -30.36
CA ARG A 96 12.57 -6.77 -30.67
C ARG A 96 11.91 -8.10 -30.32
N VAL A 97 10.74 -8.02 -29.69
CA VAL A 97 9.90 -9.18 -29.41
C VAL A 97 8.58 -8.97 -30.13
N ARG A 98 8.26 -9.86 -31.08
CA ARG A 98 6.95 -9.94 -31.70
C ARG A 98 6.11 -10.90 -30.87
N ALA A 99 4.89 -10.50 -30.50
CA ALA A 99 4.00 -11.31 -29.68
C ALA A 99 2.56 -11.23 -30.19
N GLY A 100 1.87 -12.38 -30.20
CA GLY A 100 0.46 -12.46 -30.54
C GLY A 100 -0.43 -11.80 -29.48
N ALA A 101 -1.54 -11.20 -29.92
CA ALA A 101 -2.49 -10.46 -29.08
C ALA A 101 -3.11 -11.30 -27.93
N GLY A 102 -3.21 -12.62 -28.10
CA GLY A 102 -3.71 -13.55 -27.08
C GLY A 102 -2.66 -14.01 -26.06
N LEU A 103 -1.37 -13.66 -26.23
CA LEU A 103 -0.33 -14.03 -25.28
C LEU A 103 -0.56 -13.29 -23.95
N LYS A 104 -0.45 -14.00 -22.82
CA LYS A 104 -0.59 -13.37 -21.49
C LYS A 104 0.59 -12.45 -21.19
N MET A 105 0.32 -11.27 -20.62
CA MET A 105 1.35 -10.28 -20.27
C MET A 105 2.46 -10.85 -19.38
N MET A 106 2.07 -11.56 -18.31
CA MET A 106 3.01 -12.27 -17.43
C MET A 106 3.91 -13.26 -18.15
N ARG A 107 3.38 -13.96 -19.17
CA ARG A 107 4.15 -14.91 -19.96
C ARG A 107 5.12 -14.19 -20.88
N LEU A 108 4.70 -13.09 -21.50
CA LEU A 108 5.58 -12.25 -22.30
C LEU A 108 6.72 -11.66 -21.45
N ALA A 109 6.44 -11.16 -20.25
CA ALA A 109 7.46 -10.64 -19.33
C ALA A 109 8.54 -11.68 -19.02
N ARG A 110 8.13 -12.94 -18.79
CA ARG A 110 9.06 -14.05 -18.61
C ARG A 110 9.86 -14.35 -19.89
N ILE A 111 9.23 -14.40 -21.05
CA ILE A 111 9.91 -14.61 -22.35
C ILE A 111 10.99 -13.53 -22.58
N VAL A 112 10.67 -12.27 -22.29
CA VAL A 112 11.61 -11.14 -22.42
C VAL A 112 12.79 -11.31 -21.45
N ALA A 113 12.51 -11.68 -20.20
CA ALA A 113 13.54 -11.93 -19.20
C ALA A 113 14.45 -13.12 -19.57
N ASP A 114 13.87 -14.24 -20.01
CA ASP A 114 14.59 -15.45 -20.45
C ASP A 114 15.47 -15.16 -21.68
N ALA A 115 15.05 -14.20 -22.53
CA ALA A 115 15.83 -13.69 -23.65
C ALA A 115 16.94 -12.70 -23.25
N ASN A 116 17.13 -12.45 -21.95
CA ASN A 116 18.09 -11.51 -21.39
C ASN A 116 17.89 -10.08 -21.94
N LEU A 117 16.62 -9.70 -22.14
CA LEU A 117 16.20 -8.37 -22.56
C LEU A 117 15.69 -7.59 -21.35
N ARG A 118 16.03 -6.30 -21.29
CA ARG A 118 15.60 -5.38 -20.23
C ARG A 118 14.63 -4.35 -20.76
N GLY A 119 13.83 -3.77 -19.87
CA GLY A 119 12.91 -2.68 -20.16
C GLY A 119 11.45 -3.10 -20.24
N PHE A 120 11.10 -4.35 -19.96
CA PHE A 120 9.73 -4.86 -19.91
C PHE A 120 9.34 -5.37 -18.51
N GLU A 121 10.15 -5.07 -17.49
CA GLU A 121 9.97 -5.52 -16.10
C GLU A 121 8.65 -5.01 -15.51
N PHE A 122 8.22 -3.82 -15.96
CA PHE A 122 6.95 -3.23 -15.54
C PHE A 122 5.75 -4.13 -15.88
N ALA A 123 5.84 -5.00 -16.88
CA ALA A 123 4.76 -5.91 -17.23
C ALA A 123 4.56 -7.04 -16.20
N ILE A 124 5.49 -7.21 -15.25
CA ILE A 124 5.35 -8.17 -14.14
C ILE A 124 4.26 -7.65 -13.18
N GLY A 125 3.17 -8.41 -13.13
CA GLY A 125 1.97 -8.11 -12.34
C GLY A 125 0.82 -7.56 -13.17
N VAL A 126 1.02 -7.23 -14.46
CA VAL A 126 -0.06 -6.76 -15.33
C VAL A 126 -0.94 -7.94 -15.77
N PRO A 127 -2.23 -8.00 -15.38
CA PRO A 127 -3.14 -9.05 -15.79
C PRO A 127 -3.57 -8.87 -17.26
N GLY A 128 -4.10 -9.93 -17.87
CA GLY A 128 -4.63 -9.89 -19.23
C GLY A 128 -3.65 -10.31 -20.33
N THR A 129 -3.97 -9.95 -21.57
CA THR A 129 -3.22 -10.34 -22.78
C THR A 129 -2.51 -9.15 -23.41
N VAL A 130 -1.52 -9.40 -24.26
CA VAL A 130 -0.77 -8.38 -25.00
C VAL A 130 -1.71 -7.46 -25.79
N GLY A 131 -2.71 -8.01 -26.47
CA GLY A 131 -3.67 -7.20 -27.23
C GLY A 131 -4.51 -6.28 -26.33
N GLY A 132 -4.96 -6.78 -25.18
CA GLY A 132 -5.65 -5.96 -24.18
C GLY A 132 -4.74 -4.87 -23.60
N ALA A 133 -3.49 -5.20 -23.31
CA ALA A 133 -2.51 -4.27 -22.78
C ALA A 133 -2.16 -3.16 -23.77
N VAL A 134 -2.04 -3.46 -25.06
CA VAL A 134 -1.85 -2.44 -26.11
C VAL A 134 -3.11 -1.58 -26.28
N TYR A 135 -4.30 -2.20 -26.25
CA TYR A 135 -5.56 -1.45 -26.37
C TYR A 135 -5.83 -0.52 -25.18
N GLN A 136 -5.43 -0.90 -23.97
CA GLN A 136 -5.63 -0.10 -22.76
C GLN A 136 -4.43 0.76 -22.37
N ASN A 137 -3.31 0.68 -23.12
CA ASN A 137 -2.00 1.19 -22.70
C ASN A 137 -1.67 0.79 -21.25
N ALA A 138 -1.80 -0.50 -20.96
CA ALA A 138 -1.64 -1.01 -19.61
C ALA A 138 -0.23 -0.77 -19.07
N GLY A 139 -0.14 -0.42 -17.79
CA GLY A 139 1.12 -0.10 -17.13
C GLY A 139 1.03 -0.25 -15.61
N CYS A 140 2.19 -0.36 -14.99
CA CYS A 140 2.39 -0.25 -13.55
C CYS A 140 3.86 0.09 -13.28
N TRP A 141 4.22 0.38 -12.03
CA TRP A 141 5.60 0.71 -11.64
C TRP A 141 6.20 1.90 -12.42
N GLY A 142 5.37 2.89 -12.78
CA GLY A 142 5.79 4.12 -13.46
C GLY A 142 6.15 3.95 -14.94
N ARG A 143 5.77 2.82 -15.57
CA ARG A 143 5.93 2.56 -17.02
C ARG A 143 4.70 1.90 -17.61
N GLU A 144 4.55 2.00 -18.92
CA GLU A 144 3.38 1.53 -19.66
C GLU A 144 3.73 0.91 -21.02
N MET A 145 2.75 0.25 -21.65
CA MET A 145 2.97 -0.42 -22.94
C MET A 145 3.50 0.51 -24.02
N ASN A 146 3.07 1.77 -24.05
CA ASN A 146 3.55 2.75 -25.02
C ASN A 146 5.06 3.06 -24.89
N ASP A 147 5.67 2.86 -23.72
CA ASP A 147 7.12 3.08 -23.53
C ASP A 147 8.00 2.06 -24.29
N VAL A 148 7.40 0.95 -24.72
CA VAL A 148 8.12 -0.20 -25.32
C VAL A 148 7.49 -0.68 -26.63
N LEU A 149 6.31 -0.20 -26.98
CA LEU A 149 5.61 -0.57 -28.20
C LEU A 149 6.25 0.13 -29.41
N VAL A 150 6.75 -0.66 -30.35
CA VAL A 150 7.48 -0.15 -31.54
C VAL A 150 6.61 -0.18 -32.79
N ASP A 151 5.72 -1.16 -32.89
CA ASP A 151 4.83 -1.37 -34.04
C ASP A 151 3.66 -2.26 -33.61
N VAL A 152 2.50 -2.09 -34.22
CA VAL A 152 1.30 -2.91 -34.00
C VAL A 152 0.49 -3.02 -35.28
N ALA A 153 0.06 -4.23 -35.60
CA ALA A 153 -0.91 -4.51 -36.65
C ALA A 153 -2.05 -5.34 -36.06
N GLY A 154 -3.30 -5.02 -36.42
CA GLY A 154 -4.46 -5.74 -35.93
C GLY A 154 -5.76 -5.00 -36.16
N PHE A 155 -6.80 -5.41 -35.43
CA PHE A 155 -8.13 -4.80 -35.50
C PHE A 155 -8.48 -4.12 -34.18
N VAL A 156 -9.10 -2.96 -34.27
CA VAL A 156 -9.57 -2.20 -33.11
C VAL A 156 -11.09 -2.46 -32.94
N PRO A 157 -11.55 -2.93 -31.77
CA PRO A 157 -12.97 -3.10 -31.50
C PRO A 157 -13.78 -1.82 -31.78
N GLY A 158 -14.90 -1.93 -32.50
CA GLY A 158 -15.79 -0.81 -32.80
C GLY A 158 -15.42 0.04 -34.03
N LYS A 159 -14.29 -0.21 -34.70
CA LYS A 159 -13.91 0.46 -35.95
C LYS A 159 -14.12 -0.44 -37.16
N ARG A 160 -14.80 0.06 -38.19
CA ARG A 160 -15.17 -0.72 -39.39
C ARG A 160 -14.30 -0.43 -40.61
N ASP A 161 -13.78 0.79 -40.76
CA ASP A 161 -12.92 1.18 -41.88
C ASP A 161 -11.45 0.84 -41.57
N ALA A 162 -10.73 0.33 -42.57
CA ALA A 162 -9.31 0.04 -42.49
C ALA A 162 -8.46 1.31 -42.23
N ALA A 163 -8.87 2.46 -42.78
CA ALA A 163 -8.19 3.74 -42.57
C ALA A 163 -8.30 4.21 -41.10
N ASP A 164 -9.48 4.08 -40.50
CA ASP A 164 -9.71 4.40 -39.08
C ASP A 164 -8.95 3.45 -38.15
N GLN A 165 -8.89 2.16 -38.50
CA GLN A 165 -8.13 1.16 -37.74
C GLN A 165 -6.64 1.47 -37.78
N ASP A 166 -6.07 1.75 -38.95
CA ASP A 166 -4.66 2.08 -39.14
C ASP A 166 -4.29 3.40 -38.45
N GLN A 167 -5.14 4.43 -38.53
CA GLN A 167 -4.93 5.69 -37.83
C GLN A 167 -4.89 5.52 -36.31
N GLU A 168 -5.85 4.77 -35.74
CA GLU A 168 -5.92 4.50 -34.30
C GLU A 168 -4.73 3.67 -33.80
N LEU A 169 -4.32 2.65 -34.56
CA LEU A 169 -3.17 1.84 -34.24
C LEU A 169 -1.87 2.64 -34.29
N ARG A 170 -1.72 3.54 -35.27
CA ARG A 170 -0.57 4.44 -35.38
C ARG A 170 -0.50 5.45 -34.24
N GLN A 171 -1.64 6.00 -33.80
CA GLN A 171 -1.67 6.91 -32.65
C GLN A 171 -1.22 6.25 -31.34
N ARG A 172 -1.33 4.92 -31.24
CA ARG A 172 -0.86 4.14 -30.10
C ARG A 172 0.64 3.89 -30.14
N VAL A 173 1.29 4.09 -31.29
CA VAL A 173 2.74 3.99 -31.43
C VAL A 173 3.34 5.40 -31.32
N GLN A 174 4.11 5.67 -30.27
CA GLN A 174 4.88 6.92 -30.17
C GLN A 174 6.27 6.78 -30.83
N GLU A 175 6.88 7.92 -31.20
CA GLU A 175 8.32 7.92 -31.48
C GLU A 175 9.09 7.46 -30.23
N PRO A 176 9.97 6.45 -30.34
CA PRO A 176 10.43 5.70 -29.18
C PRO A 176 11.32 6.53 -28.25
N SER A 177 10.90 6.70 -27.00
CA SER A 177 11.72 7.23 -25.90
C SER A 177 12.65 6.18 -25.27
N GLY A 178 12.44 4.88 -25.55
CA GLY A 178 13.29 3.78 -25.09
C GLY A 178 13.19 2.51 -25.93
N ARG A 179 14.32 1.83 -26.17
CA ARG A 179 14.38 0.49 -26.79
C ARG A 179 14.67 -0.55 -25.71
N LEU A 180 14.10 -1.76 -25.84
CA LEU A 180 14.57 -2.92 -25.08
C LEU A 180 16.09 -3.08 -25.30
N GLY A 181 16.83 -3.31 -24.22
CA GLY A 181 18.28 -3.45 -24.24
C GLY A 181 18.73 -4.89 -23.99
N ARG A 182 19.94 -5.25 -24.38
CA ARG A 182 20.57 -6.50 -23.93
C ARG A 182 21.08 -6.34 -22.50
N ALA A 183 20.75 -7.28 -21.63
CA ALA A 183 21.45 -7.40 -20.35
C ALA A 183 22.89 -7.91 -20.57
N PRO A 184 23.86 -7.54 -19.71
CA PRO A 184 25.26 -7.95 -19.86
C PRO A 184 25.39 -9.48 -19.88
N ARG A 185 26.21 -10.04 -20.78
CA ARG A 185 26.56 -11.47 -20.75
C ARG A 185 27.53 -11.74 -19.59
N ALA A 186 27.19 -12.65 -18.68
CA ALA A 186 28.16 -13.24 -17.78
C ALA A 186 29.10 -14.15 -18.60
N GLY A 187 30.35 -13.72 -18.79
CA GLY A 187 31.37 -14.51 -19.52
C GLY A 187 31.84 -15.73 -18.73
N ARG A 188 32.03 -16.86 -19.42
CA ARG A 188 32.74 -18.06 -18.92
C ARG A 188 34.23 -18.00 -19.32
N GLY A 189 35.12 -18.27 -18.35
CA GLY A 189 36.57 -18.51 -18.48
C GLY A 189 37.42 -17.24 -18.37
N THR A 190 38.42 -17.09 -17.51
CA THR A 190 39.43 -18.05 -17.00
C THR A 190 39.81 -17.80 -15.53
N GLN A 191 40.37 -18.82 -14.89
CA GLN A 191 40.89 -18.81 -13.52
C GLN A 191 41.90 -17.67 -13.28
N GLY A 192 41.67 -16.88 -12.23
CA GLY A 192 42.59 -15.88 -11.73
C GLY A 192 42.05 -15.22 -10.47
N ARG A 193 42.74 -15.43 -9.36
CA ARG A 193 42.53 -14.89 -8.00
C ARG A 193 41.68 -13.61 -7.92
N ALA A 194 40.66 -13.64 -7.06
CA ALA A 194 39.86 -12.47 -6.71
C ALA A 194 40.71 -11.42 -5.97
N PRO A 195 40.82 -10.17 -6.47
CA PRO A 195 41.18 -9.01 -5.67
C PRO A 195 39.90 -8.32 -5.16
N GLY A 196 40.03 -7.65 -4.02
CA GLY A 196 38.94 -7.24 -3.14
C GLY A 196 37.96 -6.20 -3.71
N ARG A 197 36.77 -6.21 -3.10
CA ARG A 197 35.71 -5.23 -3.33
C ARG A 197 36.05 -3.93 -2.60
N GLY A 198 36.62 -2.98 -3.33
CA GLY A 198 36.64 -1.56 -2.98
C GLY A 198 35.98 -0.73 -4.08
N ASN A 199 35.04 0.14 -3.69
CA ASN A 199 34.43 1.22 -4.45
C ASN A 199 33.70 0.90 -5.77
N ARG A 200 32.39 0.66 -5.65
CA ARG A 200 31.39 0.96 -6.71
C ARG A 200 30.14 1.65 -6.16
N LEU A 201 30.30 2.61 -5.26
CA LEU A 201 29.22 3.50 -4.81
C LEU A 201 29.33 4.95 -5.35
N ASP A 202 30.44 5.31 -6.00
CA ASP A 202 30.64 6.71 -6.44
C ASP A 202 30.10 7.04 -7.84
N ALA A 203 29.74 6.05 -8.66
CA ALA A 203 29.28 6.33 -10.03
C ALA A 203 27.79 6.70 -10.14
N ALA A 204 26.97 6.35 -9.13
CA ALA A 204 25.53 6.65 -9.15
C ALA A 204 25.19 8.03 -8.56
N ARG A 205 26.07 8.62 -7.74
CA ARG A 205 25.86 9.93 -7.09
C ARG A 205 26.19 11.15 -7.99
N GLN A 206 26.93 10.98 -9.09
CA GLN A 206 27.33 12.10 -9.97
C GLN A 206 26.32 12.45 -11.08
N LEU A 207 25.43 11.54 -11.49
CA LEU A 207 24.48 11.80 -12.58
C LEU A 207 23.26 12.65 -12.17
N HIS A 208 22.96 12.76 -10.86
CA HIS A 208 21.84 13.57 -10.39
C HIS A 208 22.20 15.04 -10.06
N ARG A 209 23.49 15.40 -9.97
CA ARG A 209 23.94 16.78 -9.70
C ARG A 209 24.14 17.64 -10.96
N GLN A 210 24.13 17.06 -12.17
CA GLN A 210 24.40 17.82 -13.42
C GLN A 210 23.16 18.31 -14.18
N ARG A 211 21.92 17.99 -13.75
CA ARG A 211 20.70 18.50 -14.40
C ARG A 211 20.09 19.76 -13.76
N GLY A 212 20.66 20.27 -12.67
CA GLY A 212 20.16 21.46 -11.95
C GLY A 212 20.81 22.80 -12.33
N ARG A 213 21.71 22.85 -13.33
CA ARG A 213 22.35 24.11 -13.76
C ARG A 213 22.41 24.20 -15.28
N ARG A 214 21.38 24.78 -15.89
CA ARG A 214 21.53 25.69 -17.05
C ARG A 214 20.19 26.33 -17.45
N LYS A 215 20.25 27.66 -17.57
CA LYS A 215 19.33 28.61 -18.23
C LYS A 215 18.29 29.30 -17.34
N GLY A 216 18.76 30.29 -16.60
CA GLY A 216 18.16 31.62 -16.68
C GLY A 216 18.94 32.46 -17.68
N GLU A 217 18.26 33.03 -18.67
CA GLU A 217 18.60 34.29 -19.34
C GLU A 217 17.35 34.74 -20.12
N GLY A 218 16.97 35.99 -19.91
CA GLY A 218 15.61 36.47 -20.08
C GLY A 218 15.23 36.89 -21.50
N ARG A 219 13.95 37.28 -21.62
CA ARG A 219 13.52 38.38 -22.48
C ARG A 219 12.12 38.82 -22.08
N SER A 220 12.05 40.08 -21.65
CA SER A 220 10.86 40.89 -21.53
C SER A 220 10.07 40.94 -22.84
N SER A 221 8.74 40.89 -22.78
CA SER A 221 7.90 41.74 -23.62
C SER A 221 6.50 41.83 -23.03
N ALA A 222 6.12 43.06 -22.70
CA ALA A 222 4.77 43.43 -22.37
C ALA A 222 3.94 43.47 -23.67
N HIS A 223 2.73 42.90 -23.66
CA HIS A 223 1.66 43.44 -24.48
C HIS A 223 0.28 43.23 -23.88
N ARG A 224 -0.56 44.24 -24.13
CA ARG A 224 -1.81 44.58 -23.45
C ARG A 224 -2.98 43.74 -23.95
N ALA A 225 -3.91 43.51 -23.02
CA ALA A 225 -5.37 43.59 -23.14
C ALA A 225 -6.04 43.39 -24.50
N ARG A 226 -6.99 42.45 -24.55
CA ARG A 226 -8.37 42.74 -24.99
C ARG A 226 -9.37 41.70 -24.50
N ALA A 227 -10.48 42.23 -24.00
CA ALA A 227 -11.64 41.55 -23.44
C ALA A 227 -12.60 41.01 -24.53
N ARG A 228 -13.37 39.97 -24.18
CA ARG A 228 -14.76 39.62 -24.58
C ARG A 228 -15.15 38.36 -23.76
N ARG A 229 -15.92 38.46 -22.66
CA ARG A 229 -17.40 38.50 -22.49
C ARG A 229 -18.15 37.24 -22.94
N GLY A 230 -18.89 36.65 -21.97
CA GLY A 230 -19.93 35.61 -22.08
C GLY A 230 -19.36 34.22 -21.80
N GLU A 231 -19.78 33.41 -20.83
CA GLU A 231 -21.07 33.21 -20.16
C GLU A 231 -20.87 32.70 -18.72
N ALA A 232 -21.87 32.89 -17.86
CA ALA A 232 -21.83 32.70 -16.40
C ALA A 232 -22.07 31.25 -15.93
N PRO A 233 -21.51 30.81 -14.78
CA PRO A 233 -21.99 29.62 -14.06
C PRO A 233 -22.96 29.97 -12.93
N LEU A 234 -24.01 29.16 -12.83
CA LEU A 234 -25.07 29.14 -11.82
C LEU A 234 -24.53 29.07 -10.38
N GLN A 235 -24.64 30.18 -9.65
CA GLN A 235 -24.51 30.21 -8.20
C GLN A 235 -25.78 29.62 -7.55
N ARG A 236 -25.68 28.42 -6.95
CA ARG A 236 -26.58 28.03 -5.86
C ARG A 236 -25.91 28.39 -4.54
N ARG A 237 -26.40 29.48 -3.94
CA ARG A 237 -26.12 29.91 -2.58
C ARG A 237 -26.56 28.81 -1.59
N ALA A 238 -25.62 28.17 -0.92
CA ALA A 238 -25.86 27.57 0.39
C ALA A 238 -25.42 28.60 1.44
N ARG A 239 -26.40 29.10 2.18
CA ARG A 239 -26.23 30.13 3.20
C ARG A 239 -25.33 29.65 4.33
N ASP A 240 -24.46 30.55 4.71
CA ASP A 240 -23.90 30.74 6.04
C ASP A 240 -24.82 30.22 7.16
N ARG A 241 -24.36 29.18 7.85
CA ARG A 241 -24.77 28.81 9.20
C ARG A 241 -23.50 28.50 9.99
N GLY A 242 -22.76 29.56 10.33
CA GLY A 242 -22.00 29.59 11.57
C GLY A 242 -22.94 29.33 12.75
N ARG A 243 -22.97 28.08 13.22
CA ARG A 243 -23.38 27.69 14.57
C ARG A 243 -22.49 26.52 14.97
N ALA A 244 -21.75 26.70 16.06
CA ALA A 244 -20.97 25.65 16.69
C ALA A 244 -21.81 24.36 16.77
N ARG A 245 -21.38 23.31 16.06
CA ARG A 245 -21.86 21.96 16.36
C ARG A 245 -21.23 21.58 17.70
N GLY A 246 -21.95 21.83 18.79
CA GLY A 246 -21.68 21.12 20.04
C GLY A 246 -21.67 19.63 19.72
N SER A 247 -20.66 18.90 20.22
CA SER A 247 -20.65 17.45 20.15
C SER A 247 -21.97 16.96 20.70
N LEU A 248 -22.71 16.18 19.90
CA LEU A 248 -23.89 15.51 20.40
C LEU A 248 -23.44 14.64 21.58
N GLU A 249 -24.14 14.76 22.70
CA GLU A 249 -24.03 13.82 23.81
C GLU A 249 -24.24 12.40 23.25
N MET A 250 -23.31 11.50 23.57
CA MET A 250 -23.26 10.15 23.00
C MET A 250 -22.80 9.19 24.08
N LYS A 251 -23.24 7.94 23.96
CA LYS A 251 -22.72 6.85 24.77
C LYS A 251 -21.47 6.27 24.12
N VAL A 252 -20.33 6.36 24.79
CA VAL A 252 -19.02 5.91 24.29
C VAL A 252 -18.55 4.72 25.12
N ALA A 253 -18.19 3.62 24.44
CA ALA A 253 -17.45 2.53 25.07
C ALA A 253 -15.96 2.84 25.02
N VAL A 254 -15.24 2.70 26.13
CA VAL A 254 -13.78 2.76 26.17
C VAL A 254 -13.26 1.34 26.37
N LEU A 255 -12.67 0.75 25.33
CA LEU A 255 -12.05 -0.56 25.43
C LEU A 255 -10.71 -0.45 26.15
N CYS A 256 -10.51 -1.25 27.19
CA CYS A 256 -9.28 -1.28 27.98
C CYS A 256 -9.02 -2.70 28.54
N GLY A 257 -7.95 -2.84 29.33
CA GLY A 257 -7.54 -4.10 29.93
C GLY A 257 -7.13 -5.16 28.91
N GLY A 258 -7.83 -6.30 28.92
CA GLY A 258 -7.53 -7.47 28.11
C GLY A 258 -6.46 -8.40 28.68
N ARG A 259 -5.91 -9.28 27.84
CA ARG A 259 -4.97 -10.36 28.23
C ARG A 259 -3.52 -10.12 27.80
N SER A 260 -3.21 -8.96 27.21
CA SER A 260 -1.83 -8.63 26.84
C SER A 260 -0.99 -8.40 28.09
N ALA A 261 0.33 -8.47 27.94
CA ALA A 261 1.27 -8.08 28.99
C ALA A 261 1.16 -6.59 29.38
N GLU A 262 0.47 -5.79 28.57
CA GLU A 262 0.29 -4.33 28.71
C GLU A 262 -1.06 -3.96 29.35
N ARG A 263 -1.76 -4.94 29.93
CA ARG A 263 -3.08 -4.77 30.56
C ARG A 263 -3.15 -3.58 31.53
N GLU A 264 -2.19 -3.44 32.44
CA GLU A 264 -2.21 -2.37 33.46
C GLU A 264 -2.06 -0.98 32.85
N VAL A 265 -1.28 -0.86 31.78
CA VAL A 265 -1.14 0.39 31.01
C VAL A 265 -2.46 0.70 30.31
N SER A 266 -3.09 -0.31 29.72
CA SER A 266 -4.38 -0.21 29.01
C SER A 266 -5.50 0.26 29.95
N LEU A 267 -5.57 -0.27 31.19
CA LEU A 267 -6.52 0.20 32.20
C LEU A 267 -6.30 1.67 32.59
N LYS A 268 -5.04 2.11 32.76
CA LYS A 268 -4.71 3.51 33.06
C LYS A 268 -5.06 4.45 31.91
N SER A 269 -4.70 4.08 30.67
CA SER A 269 -5.10 4.81 29.46
C SER A 269 -6.62 4.93 29.38
N GLY A 270 -7.35 3.83 29.61
CA GLY A 270 -8.81 3.82 29.63
C GLY A 270 -9.42 4.73 30.70
N ALA A 271 -8.84 4.82 31.89
CA ALA A 271 -9.32 5.69 32.97
C ALA A 271 -9.16 7.18 32.63
N GLN A 272 -8.03 7.54 32.02
CA GLN A 272 -7.79 8.91 31.61
C GLN A 272 -8.69 9.34 30.45
N VAL A 273 -8.83 8.48 29.43
CA VAL A 273 -9.78 8.69 28.32
C VAL A 273 -11.21 8.83 28.84
N GLN A 274 -11.63 7.96 29.77
CA GLN A 274 -12.96 8.06 30.37
C GLN A 274 -13.20 9.42 31.04
N SER A 275 -12.21 9.90 31.79
CA SER A 275 -12.30 11.20 32.48
C SER A 275 -12.46 12.34 31.47
N ALA A 276 -11.61 12.38 30.44
CA ALA A 276 -11.65 13.38 29.37
C ALA A 276 -12.98 13.38 28.59
N LEU A 277 -13.51 12.20 28.25
CA LEU A 277 -14.77 12.09 27.53
C LEU A 277 -15.98 12.48 28.38
N ARG A 278 -15.94 12.24 29.70
CA ARG A 278 -16.97 12.71 30.64
C ARG A 278 -16.95 14.22 30.81
N GLU A 279 -15.77 14.84 30.82
CA GLU A 279 -15.64 16.31 30.82
C GLU A 279 -16.28 16.96 29.58
N LEU A 280 -16.27 16.26 28.44
CA LEU A 280 -16.96 16.66 27.21
C LEU A 280 -18.47 16.42 27.22
N GLY A 281 -19.01 15.84 28.30
CA GLY A 281 -20.43 15.56 28.48
C GLY A 281 -20.92 14.25 27.86
N HIS A 282 -20.05 13.32 27.49
CA HIS A 282 -20.46 11.99 27.01
C HIS A 282 -20.81 11.04 28.16
N GLU A 283 -21.77 10.13 27.93
CA GLU A 283 -21.96 8.96 28.77
C GLU A 283 -20.84 7.95 28.43
N VAL A 284 -20.02 7.57 29.41
CA VAL A 284 -18.84 6.72 29.14
C VAL A 284 -18.86 5.44 29.96
N VAL A 285 -18.80 4.31 29.26
CA VAL A 285 -18.71 2.97 29.84
C VAL A 285 -17.34 2.39 29.52
N GLN A 286 -16.59 1.95 30.53
CA GLN A 286 -15.38 1.17 30.31
C GLN A 286 -15.73 -0.29 30.08
N VAL A 287 -15.08 -0.89 29.10
CA VAL A 287 -15.22 -2.30 28.75
C VAL A 287 -13.85 -2.93 28.79
N ASP A 288 -13.58 -3.66 29.87
CA ASP A 288 -12.42 -4.52 29.97
C ASP A 288 -12.65 -5.76 29.11
N ILE A 289 -11.83 -5.98 28.09
CA ILE A 289 -12.15 -6.97 27.07
C ILE A 289 -12.02 -8.41 27.58
N ASP A 290 -13.08 -9.18 27.37
CA ASP A 290 -13.16 -10.61 27.60
C ASP A 290 -14.03 -11.30 26.52
N ALA A 291 -14.45 -12.55 26.76
CA ALA A 291 -15.27 -13.31 25.83
C ALA A 291 -16.70 -12.73 25.64
N SER A 292 -17.21 -11.96 26.60
CA SER A 292 -18.54 -11.33 26.57
C SER A 292 -18.56 -9.97 25.85
N THR A 293 -17.39 -9.41 25.54
CA THR A 293 -17.23 -8.10 24.88
C THR A 293 -18.13 -7.92 23.66
N TRP A 294 -18.31 -8.99 22.87
CA TRP A 294 -19.18 -8.96 21.68
C TRP A 294 -20.62 -8.57 22.04
N ASP A 295 -21.21 -9.23 23.02
CA ASP A 295 -22.61 -9.00 23.43
C ASP A 295 -22.75 -7.62 24.07
N VAL A 296 -21.79 -7.22 24.91
CA VAL A 296 -21.75 -5.88 25.53
C VAL A 296 -21.77 -4.78 24.47
N LEU A 297 -20.93 -4.91 23.43
CA LEU A 297 -20.84 -3.90 22.38
C LEU A 297 -22.06 -3.91 21.45
N ARG A 298 -22.58 -5.10 21.11
CA ARG A 298 -23.79 -5.25 20.27
C ARG A 298 -25.02 -4.63 20.92
N ASP A 299 -25.25 -4.92 22.20
CA ASP A 299 -26.49 -4.57 22.90
C ASP A 299 -26.37 -3.26 23.70
N GLY A 300 -25.16 -2.71 23.82
CA GLY A 300 -24.88 -1.55 24.68
C GLY A 300 -25.34 -0.19 24.15
N GLY A 301 -25.73 -0.09 22.87
CA GLY A 301 -26.22 1.15 22.25
C GLY A 301 -25.16 2.25 22.12
N PHE A 302 -23.91 1.87 21.86
CA PHE A 302 -22.79 2.80 21.77
C PHE A 302 -22.77 3.58 20.46
N GLY A 303 -22.61 4.91 20.54
CA GLY A 303 -22.43 5.79 19.38
C GLY A 303 -21.00 5.82 18.86
N CYS A 304 -20.03 5.44 19.68
CA CYS A 304 -18.62 5.30 19.29
C CYS A 304 -17.90 4.38 20.28
N VAL A 305 -16.84 3.72 19.81
CA VAL A 305 -15.92 2.94 20.62
C VAL A 305 -14.53 3.60 20.59
N PHE A 306 -14.04 3.99 21.75
CA PHE A 306 -12.66 4.45 21.92
C PHE A 306 -11.77 3.25 22.21
N ASN A 307 -10.80 2.97 21.34
CA ASN A 307 -9.83 1.90 21.56
C ASN A 307 -8.65 2.43 22.40
N ALA A 308 -8.55 1.99 23.66
CA ALA A 308 -7.42 2.26 24.55
C ALA A 308 -6.69 0.97 24.97
N LEU A 309 -6.81 -0.08 24.16
CA LEU A 309 -6.10 -1.34 24.34
C LEU A 309 -4.65 -1.22 23.87
N HIS A 310 -3.74 -1.92 24.55
CA HIS A 310 -2.33 -1.99 24.18
C HIS A 310 -1.91 -3.43 23.88
N GLY A 311 -1.10 -3.58 22.83
CA GLY A 311 -0.57 -4.85 22.37
C GLY A 311 -1.60 -5.69 21.59
N ARG A 312 -1.37 -7.00 21.57
CA ARG A 312 -2.20 -7.95 20.80
C ARG A 312 -3.67 -7.90 21.20
N LEU A 313 -4.54 -8.22 20.25
CA LEU A 313 -5.99 -8.01 20.26
C LEU A 313 -6.43 -6.55 20.16
N GLY A 314 -5.65 -5.59 20.68
CA GLY A 314 -5.97 -4.16 20.65
C GLY A 314 -5.40 -3.42 19.44
N GLU A 315 -4.17 -3.74 19.06
CA GLU A 315 -3.39 -3.02 18.04
C GLU A 315 -3.17 -3.84 16.76
N ASP A 316 -3.57 -5.11 16.73
CA ASP A 316 -3.25 -6.08 15.66
C ASP A 316 -4.40 -6.29 14.65
N GLY A 317 -5.44 -5.48 14.72
CA GLY A 317 -6.61 -5.55 13.84
C GLY A 317 -7.73 -6.47 14.34
N THR A 318 -7.53 -7.22 15.43
CA THR A 318 -8.52 -8.19 15.92
C THR A 318 -9.78 -7.49 16.44
N VAL A 319 -9.64 -6.56 17.38
CA VAL A 319 -10.78 -5.80 17.92
C VAL A 319 -11.38 -4.89 16.85
N GLN A 320 -10.56 -4.32 15.96
CA GLN A 320 -11.03 -3.52 14.83
C GLN A 320 -11.95 -4.36 13.96
N GLY A 321 -11.59 -5.61 13.65
CA GLY A 321 -12.42 -6.52 12.86
C GLY A 321 -13.77 -6.82 13.52
N MET A 322 -13.80 -6.98 14.84
CA MET A 322 -15.06 -7.11 15.59
C MET A 322 -15.91 -5.84 15.47
N LEU A 323 -15.32 -4.67 15.65
CA LEU A 323 -16.03 -3.38 15.56
C LEU A 323 -16.56 -3.12 14.13
N GLU A 324 -15.81 -3.55 13.11
CA GLU A 324 -16.25 -3.54 11.71
C GLU A 324 -17.49 -4.41 11.50
N LEU A 325 -17.53 -5.62 12.06
CA LEU A 325 -18.68 -6.53 11.95
C LEU A 325 -19.90 -6.02 12.71
N LEU A 326 -19.70 -5.39 13.87
CA LEU A 326 -20.77 -4.78 14.67
C LEU A 326 -21.28 -3.46 14.07
N GLY A 327 -20.60 -2.91 13.06
CA GLY A 327 -20.96 -1.62 12.47
C GLY A 327 -20.80 -0.45 13.45
N LEU A 328 -19.86 -0.54 14.40
CA LEU A 328 -19.62 0.52 15.38
C LEU A 328 -18.53 1.49 14.90
N PRO A 329 -18.72 2.82 15.00
CA PRO A 329 -17.63 3.78 14.83
C PRO A 329 -16.54 3.56 15.87
N TYR A 330 -15.27 3.63 15.48
CA TYR A 330 -14.16 3.47 16.42
C TYR A 330 -12.94 4.35 16.12
N THR A 331 -12.23 4.72 17.18
CA THR A 331 -11.03 5.56 17.12
C THR A 331 -9.80 4.82 16.59
N GLY A 332 -8.87 5.59 16.01
CA GLY A 332 -7.60 5.05 15.51
C GLY A 332 -7.67 4.40 14.12
N SER A 333 -6.70 3.53 13.88
CA SER A 333 -6.48 2.87 12.59
C SER A 333 -7.43 1.70 12.37
N GLY A 334 -7.72 1.38 11.10
CA GLY A 334 -8.56 0.23 10.73
C GLY A 334 -7.80 -1.10 10.69
N VAL A 335 -8.52 -2.19 10.36
CA VAL A 335 -8.02 -3.57 10.43
C VAL A 335 -6.66 -3.76 9.77
N LEU A 336 -6.52 -3.37 8.48
CA LEU A 336 -5.29 -3.58 7.72
C LEU A 336 -4.11 -2.82 8.33
N ALA A 337 -4.29 -1.53 8.62
CA ALA A 337 -3.22 -0.70 9.15
C ALA A 337 -2.76 -1.17 10.53
N SER A 338 -3.70 -1.51 11.43
CA SER A 338 -3.39 -2.10 12.73
C SER A 338 -2.61 -3.42 12.59
N ALA A 339 -3.11 -4.37 11.79
CA ALA A 339 -2.43 -5.65 11.58
C ALA A 339 -1.04 -5.48 10.94
N LEU A 340 -0.90 -4.55 9.99
CA LEU A 340 0.35 -4.28 9.30
C LEU A 340 1.38 -3.65 10.24
N CYS A 341 1.00 -2.62 11.00
CA CYS A 341 1.87 -1.92 11.95
C CYS A 341 2.33 -2.83 13.09
N MET A 342 1.48 -3.76 13.56
CA MET A 342 1.89 -4.75 14.56
C MET A 342 2.95 -5.72 14.04
N ASP A 343 2.96 -6.01 12.72
CA ASP A 343 3.98 -6.86 12.09
C ASP A 343 5.19 -6.02 11.64
N LYS A 344 6.22 -5.98 12.49
CA LYS A 344 7.45 -5.18 12.25
C LYS A 344 8.13 -5.48 10.92
N ALA A 345 8.15 -6.75 10.49
CA ALA A 345 8.80 -7.16 9.24
C ALA A 345 8.01 -6.67 8.02
N ARG A 346 6.68 -6.81 8.07
CA ARG A 346 5.80 -6.37 6.99
C ARG A 346 5.71 -4.85 6.90
N ALA A 347 5.53 -4.15 8.03
CA ALA A 347 5.57 -2.69 8.07
C ALA A 347 6.91 -2.16 7.56
N GLY A 348 8.04 -2.73 8.03
CA GLY A 348 9.38 -2.39 7.57
C GLY A 348 9.53 -2.53 6.05
N SER A 349 9.06 -3.65 5.48
CA SER A 349 9.11 -3.87 4.02
C SER A 349 8.31 -2.83 3.23
N VAL A 350 7.13 -2.42 3.72
CA VAL A 350 6.30 -1.40 3.07
C VAL A 350 6.96 -0.03 3.17
N MET A 351 7.51 0.33 4.32
CA MET A 351 8.22 1.60 4.54
C MET A 351 9.49 1.70 3.67
N THR A 352 10.31 0.64 3.60
CA THR A 352 11.48 0.60 2.71
C THR A 352 11.07 0.74 1.24
N ALA A 353 9.98 0.10 0.81
CA ALA A 353 9.47 0.24 -0.55
C ALA A 353 8.97 1.66 -0.86
N ALA A 354 8.56 2.41 0.16
CA ALA A 354 8.18 3.82 0.07
C ALA A 354 9.39 4.78 0.09
N GLY A 355 10.62 4.25 0.23
CA GLY A 355 11.85 5.04 0.27
C GLY A 355 12.25 5.54 1.65
N LEU A 356 11.64 5.03 2.72
CA LEU A 356 12.00 5.36 4.10
C LEU A 356 13.16 4.48 4.58
N ASP A 357 14.03 5.07 5.39
CA ASP A 357 15.15 4.37 6.00
C ASP A 357 14.68 3.51 7.17
N VAL A 358 14.74 2.20 6.98
CA VAL A 358 14.43 1.18 7.99
C VAL A 358 15.68 0.32 8.19
N PRO A 359 16.11 0.03 9.44
CA PRO A 359 17.32 -0.74 9.65
C PRO A 359 17.20 -2.13 9.03
N GLU A 360 18.24 -2.55 8.29
CA GLU A 360 18.26 -3.84 7.58
C GLU A 360 17.94 -5.00 8.53
N PHE A 361 17.05 -5.90 8.12
CA PHE A 361 16.58 -7.02 8.95
C PHE A 361 16.35 -8.29 8.14
N ASP A 362 16.35 -9.42 8.83
CA ASP A 362 15.91 -10.73 8.35
C ASP A 362 14.82 -11.26 9.29
N GLU A 363 13.85 -11.96 8.72
CA GLU A 363 12.77 -12.66 9.42
C GLU A 363 12.93 -14.17 9.26
N PHE A 364 12.76 -14.92 10.34
CA PHE A 364 12.78 -16.39 10.27
C PHE A 364 11.91 -17.04 11.34
N GLU A 365 11.52 -18.30 11.08
CA GLU A 365 10.81 -19.14 12.03
C GLU A 365 11.79 -20.00 12.84
N VAL A 366 11.73 -19.92 14.16
CA VAL A 366 12.53 -20.79 15.05
C VAL A 366 11.72 -22.04 15.37
N LYS A 367 11.99 -23.16 14.68
CA LYS A 367 11.22 -24.42 14.83
C LYS A 367 11.83 -25.40 15.82
N GLU A 368 13.15 -25.58 15.79
CA GLU A 368 13.87 -26.58 16.59
C GLU A 368 15.27 -26.06 16.94
N GLY A 369 15.40 -25.36 18.07
CA GLY A 369 16.67 -24.78 18.50
C GLY A 369 17.22 -23.71 17.54
N VAL A 370 18.43 -23.24 17.84
CA VAL A 370 19.16 -22.25 17.04
C VAL A 370 20.49 -22.87 16.64
N SER A 371 20.76 -23.02 15.35
CA SER A 371 22.03 -23.57 14.88
C SER A 371 23.16 -22.54 15.02
N ALA A 372 24.38 -23.01 15.30
CA ALA A 372 25.57 -22.16 15.32
C ALA A 372 25.75 -21.41 13.98
N ASP A 373 25.54 -22.10 12.85
CA ASP A 373 25.59 -21.50 11.52
C ASP A 373 24.66 -20.28 11.37
N THR A 374 23.45 -20.33 11.95
CA THR A 374 22.51 -19.21 11.90
C THR A 374 23.06 -18.01 12.68
N VAL A 375 23.62 -18.25 13.87
CA VAL A 375 24.24 -17.22 14.70
C VAL A 375 25.41 -16.56 13.98
N GLU A 376 26.30 -17.37 13.41
CA GLU A 376 27.47 -16.89 12.65
C GLU A 376 27.05 -16.08 11.42
N GLN A 377 26.04 -16.52 10.67
CA GLN A 377 25.52 -15.80 9.50
C GLN A 377 24.93 -14.43 9.88
N LEU A 378 24.17 -14.36 10.98
CA LEU A 378 23.59 -13.10 11.45
C LEU A 378 24.68 -12.11 11.90
N ILE A 379 25.68 -12.58 12.66
CA ILE A 379 26.81 -11.76 13.09
C ILE A 379 27.63 -11.29 11.88
N ALA A 380 27.88 -12.16 10.91
CA ALA A 380 28.61 -11.81 9.69
C ALA A 380 27.87 -10.76 8.85
N LYS A 381 26.53 -10.78 8.83
CA LYS A 381 25.69 -9.85 8.06
C LYS A 381 25.48 -8.50 8.76
N TYR A 382 25.14 -8.52 10.05
CA TYR A 382 24.72 -7.32 10.78
C TYR A 382 25.82 -6.71 11.66
N GLY A 383 26.86 -7.48 11.97
CA GLY A 383 27.84 -7.12 12.98
C GLY A 383 27.27 -7.24 14.40
N LEU A 384 28.04 -6.81 15.39
CA LEU A 384 27.62 -6.67 16.77
C LEU A 384 27.79 -5.21 17.22
N PRO A 385 26.87 -4.66 18.01
CA PRO A 385 25.62 -5.31 18.45
C PRO A 385 24.59 -5.50 17.32
N LEU A 386 23.66 -6.43 17.51
CA LEU A 386 22.47 -6.58 16.65
C LEU A 386 21.21 -6.74 17.51
N VAL A 387 20.06 -6.35 16.96
CA VAL A 387 18.77 -6.40 17.65
C VAL A 387 18.03 -7.67 17.27
N ILE A 388 17.53 -8.40 18.25
CA ILE A 388 16.63 -9.54 18.08
C ILE A 388 15.32 -9.22 18.78
N LYS A 389 14.18 -9.41 18.10
CA LYS A 389 12.86 -9.19 18.69
C LYS A 389 11.78 -10.08 18.05
N PRO A 390 10.68 -10.38 18.76
CA PRO A 390 9.51 -11.00 18.14
C PRO A 390 8.94 -10.07 17.07
N VAL A 391 8.37 -10.65 15.99
CA VAL A 391 7.81 -9.83 14.90
C VAL A 391 6.56 -9.06 15.34
N ARG A 392 5.68 -9.69 16.15
CA ARG A 392 4.37 -9.13 16.56
C ARG A 392 4.21 -8.99 18.07
N GLU A 393 5.13 -8.30 18.71
CA GLU A 393 5.00 -7.91 20.11
C GLU A 393 5.34 -6.43 20.33
N GLY A 394 4.75 -5.84 21.36
CA GLY A 394 4.98 -4.46 21.79
C GLY A 394 5.93 -4.36 22.99
N SER A 395 6.17 -3.12 23.42
CA SER A 395 6.79 -2.80 24.72
C SER A 395 8.10 -3.52 25.06
N THR A 396 8.96 -3.75 24.06
CA THR A 396 10.30 -4.33 24.23
C THR A 396 10.28 -5.78 24.78
N ILE A 397 9.11 -6.44 24.79
CA ILE A 397 8.97 -7.81 25.27
C ILE A 397 9.68 -8.78 24.32
N GLY A 398 10.57 -9.61 24.88
CA GLY A 398 11.37 -10.56 24.12
C GLY A 398 12.46 -9.91 23.24
N LEU A 399 12.73 -8.61 23.40
CA LEU A 399 13.81 -7.93 22.70
C LEU A 399 15.16 -8.21 23.36
N THR A 400 16.19 -8.40 22.55
CA THR A 400 17.58 -8.56 22.98
C THR A 400 18.48 -7.69 22.09
N ILE A 401 19.31 -6.83 22.70
CA ILE A 401 20.44 -6.21 22.01
C ILE A 401 21.65 -7.10 22.25
N ALA A 402 21.95 -7.96 21.28
CA ALA A 402 22.99 -8.97 21.39
C ALA A 402 24.36 -8.34 21.10
N ARG A 403 25.30 -8.48 22.05
CA ARG A 403 26.68 -7.95 21.95
C ARG A 403 27.73 -9.05 21.74
N ASP A 404 27.32 -10.31 21.79
CA ASP A 404 28.13 -11.50 21.56
C ASP A 404 27.27 -12.63 20.98
N ALA A 405 27.90 -13.72 20.57
CA ALA A 405 27.22 -14.85 19.92
C ALA A 405 26.24 -15.58 20.83
N ASP A 406 26.53 -15.67 22.13
CA ASP A 406 25.65 -16.33 23.11
C ASP A 406 24.37 -15.51 23.31
N ALA A 407 24.48 -14.17 23.32
CA ALA A 407 23.36 -13.24 23.35
C ALA A 407 22.52 -13.32 22.06
N VAL A 408 23.14 -13.56 20.90
CA VAL A 408 22.40 -13.82 19.65
C VAL A 408 21.58 -15.11 19.80
N ALA A 409 22.22 -16.22 20.18
CA ALA A 409 21.55 -17.51 20.33
C ALA A 409 20.41 -17.46 21.36
N SER A 410 20.68 -16.93 22.55
CA SER A 410 19.70 -16.81 23.63
C SER A 410 18.58 -15.82 23.30
N GLY A 411 18.89 -14.71 22.61
CA GLY A 411 17.90 -13.75 22.13
C GLY A 411 16.91 -14.37 21.15
N LEU A 412 17.39 -15.22 20.22
CA LEU A 412 16.52 -15.95 19.29
C LEU A 412 15.60 -16.93 20.00
N VAL A 413 16.11 -17.62 21.02
CA VAL A 413 15.30 -18.52 21.88
C VAL A 413 14.30 -17.73 22.72
N LEU A 414 14.66 -16.55 23.22
CA LEU A 414 13.76 -15.71 24.00
C LEU A 414 12.62 -15.17 23.13
N ALA A 415 12.95 -14.58 21.98
CA ALA A 415 11.96 -14.00 21.07
C ALA A 415 10.96 -15.04 20.55
N SER A 416 11.42 -16.28 20.30
CA SER A 416 10.57 -17.37 19.81
C SER A 416 9.50 -17.85 20.80
N LYS A 417 9.65 -17.52 22.09
CA LYS A 417 8.62 -17.78 23.12
C LYS A 417 7.39 -16.89 22.97
N TYR A 418 7.55 -15.73 22.34
CA TYR A 418 6.48 -14.73 22.20
C TYR A 418 5.89 -14.67 20.80
N ASP A 419 6.69 -14.96 19.77
CA ASP A 419 6.21 -15.10 18.40
C ASP A 419 6.95 -16.22 17.67
N ARG A 420 6.23 -16.99 16.86
CA ARG A 420 6.82 -18.01 15.97
C ARG A 420 7.81 -17.41 14.97
N ARG A 421 7.66 -16.13 14.65
CA ARG A 421 8.52 -15.38 13.73
C ARG A 421 9.37 -14.42 14.54
N VAL A 422 10.68 -14.48 14.32
CA VAL A 422 11.68 -13.64 14.99
C VAL A 422 12.35 -12.78 13.93
N LEU A 423 12.63 -11.53 14.31
CA LEU A 423 13.30 -10.55 13.49
C LEU A 423 14.69 -10.28 14.09
N ALA A 424 15.72 -10.43 13.25
CA ALA A 424 17.09 -10.02 13.54
C ALA A 424 17.44 -8.80 12.68
N GLN A 425 17.93 -7.74 13.29
CA GLN A 425 18.06 -6.42 12.67
C GLN A 425 19.36 -5.74 13.05
N ARG A 426 19.93 -4.97 12.12
CA ARG A 426 21.10 -4.13 12.38
C ARG A 426 20.77 -3.17 13.54
N PHE A 427 21.65 -3.13 14.54
CA PHE A 427 21.54 -2.14 15.60
C PHE A 427 21.86 -0.75 15.05
N GLN A 428 21.01 0.23 15.36
CA GLN A 428 21.29 1.63 15.06
C GLN A 428 21.62 2.38 16.34
N GLU A 429 22.73 3.10 16.30
CA GLU A 429 23.17 3.98 17.37
C GLU A 429 22.81 5.42 17.01
N GLY A 430 22.23 6.15 17.97
CA GLY A 430 21.79 7.52 17.73
C GLY A 430 20.86 8.05 18.80
N THR A 431 20.28 9.22 18.53
CA THR A 431 19.25 9.81 19.40
C THR A 431 17.90 9.16 19.14
N GLU A 432 17.35 8.51 20.16
CA GLU A 432 15.99 7.95 20.10
C GLU A 432 14.96 9.07 20.23
N ILE A 433 14.14 9.22 19.18
CA ILE A 433 13.06 10.18 19.13
C ILE A 433 11.76 9.47 18.77
N THR A 434 10.66 10.14 19.05
CA THR A 434 9.35 9.71 18.61
C THR A 434 8.57 10.87 18.04
N VAL A 435 7.72 10.57 17.06
CA VAL A 435 6.87 11.56 16.37
C VAL A 435 5.43 11.08 16.40
N GLY A 436 4.57 11.86 17.05
CA GLY A 436 3.13 11.63 17.01
C GLY A 436 2.53 12.14 15.69
N VAL A 437 1.61 11.39 15.11
CA VAL A 437 0.90 11.78 13.89
C VAL A 437 -0.60 11.67 14.13
N LEU A 438 -1.34 12.73 13.81
CA LEU A 438 -2.80 12.77 13.88
C LEU A 438 -3.37 12.94 12.48
N ALA A 439 -4.43 12.20 12.15
CA ALA A 439 -5.20 12.39 10.92
C ALA A 439 -6.68 12.48 11.29
N THR A 440 -7.13 13.70 11.64
CA THR A 440 -8.46 13.96 12.24
C THR A 440 -9.11 15.26 11.73
N PRO A 441 -9.56 15.34 10.45
CA PRO A 441 -9.27 14.43 9.35
C PRO A 441 -7.94 14.78 8.64
N ASP A 442 -7.51 16.04 8.75
CA ASP A 442 -6.27 16.52 8.14
C ASP A 442 -5.07 15.92 8.86
N LEU A 443 -4.02 15.63 8.08
CA LEU A 443 -2.76 15.15 8.60
C LEU A 443 -2.04 16.28 9.36
N GLN A 444 -1.74 16.02 10.63
CA GLN A 444 -0.95 16.89 11.48
C GLN A 444 0.14 16.05 12.14
N VAL A 445 1.39 16.35 11.79
CA VAL A 445 2.56 15.76 12.44
C VAL A 445 2.91 16.62 13.66
N LEU A 446 3.09 15.99 14.82
CA LEU A 446 3.37 16.65 16.09
C LEU A 446 4.87 16.92 16.26
N PRO A 447 5.28 17.81 17.18
CA PRO A 447 6.70 18.05 17.49
C PRO A 447 7.44 16.77 17.85
N THR A 448 8.72 16.69 17.46
CA THR A 448 9.58 15.56 17.84
C THR A 448 9.81 15.54 19.35
N LEU A 449 9.80 14.35 19.93
CA LEU A 449 10.04 14.14 21.36
C LEU A 449 11.25 13.21 21.49
N GLU A 450 12.30 13.67 22.18
CA GLU A 450 13.48 12.85 22.51
C GLU A 450 13.23 12.08 23.80
N ILE A 451 13.50 10.78 23.76
CA ILE A 451 13.36 9.88 24.88
C ILE A 451 14.73 9.77 25.56
N VAL A 452 14.87 10.37 26.74
CA VAL A 452 16.08 10.24 27.55
C VAL A 452 15.81 9.25 28.67
N SER A 453 16.52 8.13 28.65
CA SER A 453 16.44 7.08 29.66
C SER A 453 17.77 7.01 30.42
N ASP A 454 17.71 6.77 31.73
CA ASP A 454 18.91 6.46 32.52
C ASP A 454 19.42 5.04 32.23
N ASN A 455 18.58 4.19 31.61
CA ASN A 455 18.93 2.85 31.16
C ASN A 455 19.43 2.86 29.70
N PRO A 456 20.38 1.98 29.31
CA PRO A 456 20.87 1.86 27.94
C PRO A 456 19.81 1.46 26.89
N VAL A 457 18.62 1.02 27.33
CA VAL A 457 17.50 0.58 26.48
C VAL A 457 16.22 1.16 27.03
N TYR A 458 15.35 1.69 26.15
CA TYR A 458 14.01 2.12 26.52
C TYR A 458 13.06 0.91 26.64
N ASP A 459 13.16 0.22 27.78
CA ASP A 459 12.40 -0.97 28.12
C ASP A 459 11.04 -0.67 28.80
N TYR A 460 10.26 -1.71 29.12
CA TYR A 460 8.95 -1.58 29.76
C TYR A 460 9.01 -0.78 31.07
N ASP A 461 10.06 -0.97 31.86
CA ASP A 461 10.22 -0.30 33.16
C ASP A 461 10.55 1.19 32.96
N ALA A 462 11.40 1.53 31.98
CA ALA A 462 11.67 2.91 31.58
C ALA A 462 10.43 3.63 31.00
N LYS A 463 9.55 2.89 30.30
CA LYS A 463 8.33 3.41 29.65
C LYS A 463 7.20 3.77 30.61
N TYR A 464 7.07 3.05 31.74
CA TYR A 464 5.84 3.12 32.55
C TYR A 464 6.06 3.37 34.04
N THR A 465 7.32 3.47 34.51
CA THR A 465 7.66 3.88 35.87
C THR A 465 7.97 5.37 35.92
N ALA A 466 7.20 6.12 36.74
CA ALA A 466 7.39 7.56 36.91
C ALA A 466 8.82 7.87 37.39
N GLY A 467 9.50 8.79 36.69
CA GLY A 467 10.84 9.26 37.03
C GLY A 467 12.01 8.50 36.43
N LYS A 468 11.79 7.49 35.55
CA LYS A 468 12.86 6.73 34.87
C LYS A 468 13.15 7.16 33.43
N SER A 469 12.28 7.98 32.85
CA SER A 469 12.50 8.58 31.52
C SER A 469 12.06 10.04 31.52
N HIS A 470 12.81 10.85 30.78
CA HIS A 470 12.58 12.27 30.61
C HIS A 470 12.27 12.56 29.14
N HIS A 471 11.21 13.33 28.90
CA HIS A 471 10.79 13.73 27.56
C HIS A 471 11.30 15.13 27.27
N ILE A 472 12.04 15.30 26.18
CA ILE A 472 12.52 16.61 25.73
C ILE A 472 11.82 16.96 24.43
N ILE A 473 11.07 18.07 24.44
CA ILE A 473 10.27 18.54 23.31
C ILE A 473 10.61 20.01 23.04
N PRO A 474 11.08 20.36 21.83
CA PRO A 474 11.43 19.45 20.74
C PRO A 474 12.71 18.64 21.04
N ALA A 475 12.90 17.50 20.38
CA ALA A 475 14.11 16.67 20.49
C ALA A 475 15.39 17.48 20.24
N ARG A 476 16.49 17.24 20.98
CA ARG A 476 17.74 18.03 20.89
C ARG A 476 18.63 17.62 19.72
N ILE A 477 18.03 17.47 18.55
CA ILE A 477 18.72 17.28 17.27
C ILE A 477 18.60 18.56 16.43
N PRO A 478 19.47 18.76 15.42
CA PRO A 478 19.37 19.89 14.50
C PRO A 478 17.96 20.03 13.88
N GLU A 479 17.51 21.27 13.66
CA GLU A 479 16.15 21.55 13.17
C GLU A 479 15.82 20.82 11.87
N HIS A 480 16.73 20.82 10.90
CA HIS A 480 16.51 20.14 9.62
C HIS A 480 16.28 18.62 9.79
N LEU A 481 16.91 17.98 10.78
CA LEU A 481 16.67 16.55 11.09
C LEU A 481 15.34 16.33 11.80
N ARG A 482 14.85 17.32 12.58
CA ARG A 482 13.49 17.27 13.12
C ARG A 482 12.46 17.33 12.00
N GLU A 483 12.63 18.27 11.07
CA GLU A 483 11.76 18.43 9.91
C GLU A 483 11.73 17.16 9.04
N GLU A 484 12.91 16.55 8.81
CA GLU A 484 13.05 15.30 8.05
C GLU A 484 12.37 14.12 8.77
N ALA A 485 12.64 13.91 10.07
CA ALA A 485 11.97 12.87 10.85
C ALA A 485 10.45 13.06 10.92
N GLN A 486 9.96 14.31 10.99
CA GLN A 486 8.53 14.61 10.93
C GLN A 486 7.94 14.31 9.55
N HIS A 487 8.65 14.64 8.47
CA HIS A 487 8.25 14.29 7.12
C HIS A 487 8.11 12.77 6.97
N ASP A 488 9.15 12.03 7.38
CA ASP A 488 9.20 10.57 7.27
C ASP A 488 8.13 9.88 8.12
N ALA A 489 7.87 10.39 9.33
CA ALA A 489 6.76 9.91 10.16
C ALA A 489 5.39 10.12 9.48
N GLY A 490 5.20 11.25 8.82
CA GLY A 490 4.00 11.54 8.03
C GLY A 490 3.85 10.58 6.84
N VAL A 491 4.93 10.31 6.11
CA VAL A 491 4.95 9.34 5.01
C VAL A 491 4.66 7.93 5.53
N ALA A 492 5.33 7.48 6.59
CA ALA A 492 5.12 6.18 7.22
C ALA A 492 3.65 5.96 7.60
N PHE A 493 3.04 6.95 8.25
CA PHE A 493 1.63 6.95 8.61
C PHE A 493 0.72 6.74 7.39
N GLN A 494 0.97 7.48 6.31
CA GLN A 494 0.16 7.41 5.09
C GLN A 494 0.32 6.09 4.35
N VAL A 495 1.56 5.61 4.15
CA VAL A 495 1.82 4.39 3.35
C VAL A 495 1.37 3.12 4.06
N LEU A 496 1.36 3.11 5.40
CA LEU A 496 0.79 2.01 6.20
C LEU A 496 -0.73 2.10 6.32
N GLY A 497 -1.36 3.17 5.81
CA GLY A 497 -2.81 3.35 5.81
C GLY A 497 -3.39 3.68 7.19
N CYS A 498 -2.57 4.27 8.08
CA CYS A 498 -3.00 4.64 9.42
C CYS A 498 -4.09 5.73 9.39
N SER A 499 -4.87 5.82 10.47
CA SER A 499 -5.94 6.81 10.64
C SER A 499 -6.09 7.19 12.10
N GLY A 500 -6.60 8.40 12.37
CA GLY A 500 -6.84 8.90 13.72
C GLY A 500 -5.54 9.33 14.40
N MET A 501 -4.77 8.38 14.91
CA MET A 501 -3.49 8.62 15.56
C MET A 501 -2.50 7.48 15.34
N ALA A 502 -1.21 7.80 15.38
CA ALA A 502 -0.13 6.85 15.59
C ALA A 502 1.08 7.53 16.22
N ARG A 503 2.04 6.73 16.66
CA ARG A 503 3.36 7.17 17.09
C ARG A 503 4.42 6.44 16.27
N VAL A 504 5.35 7.18 15.68
CA VAL A 504 6.47 6.63 14.89
C VAL A 504 7.74 6.75 15.72
N ASP A 505 8.38 5.63 16.00
CA ASP A 505 9.62 5.58 16.79
C ASP A 505 10.83 5.52 15.85
N ILE A 506 11.80 6.40 16.07
CA ILE A 506 12.90 6.70 15.13
C ILE A 506 14.22 6.82 15.91
N ILE A 507 15.32 6.32 15.34
CA ILE A 507 16.67 6.65 15.79
C ILE A 507 17.33 7.56 14.76
N VAL A 508 17.78 8.74 15.18
CA VAL A 508 18.59 9.62 14.34
C VAL A 508 20.06 9.34 14.60
N ASP A 509 20.76 8.78 13.61
CA ASP A 509 22.17 8.42 13.74
C ASP A 509 23.12 9.64 13.70
N ALA A 510 24.41 9.38 13.92
CA ALA A 510 25.44 10.42 13.92
C ALA A 510 25.67 11.07 12.54
N ASP A 511 25.32 10.38 11.45
CA ASP A 511 25.38 10.90 10.07
C ASP A 511 24.14 11.74 9.72
N GLY A 512 23.14 11.76 10.61
CA GLY A 512 21.89 12.51 10.47
C GLY A 512 20.77 11.72 9.79
N THR A 513 20.87 10.41 9.66
CA THR A 513 19.84 9.58 9.03
C THR A 513 18.74 9.22 10.04
N PRO A 514 17.45 9.51 9.76
CA PRO A 514 16.32 9.07 10.59
C PRO A 514 15.90 7.62 10.26
N TRP A 515 16.27 6.68 11.12
CA TRP A 515 15.92 5.27 10.97
C TRP A 515 14.59 4.94 11.66
N ILE A 516 13.56 4.62 10.90
CA ILE A 516 12.25 4.23 11.44
C ILE A 516 12.29 2.81 12.00
N LEU A 517 11.92 2.67 13.27
CA LEU A 517 11.92 1.39 13.98
C LEU A 517 10.57 0.69 13.92
N GLU A 518 9.49 1.42 14.22
CA GLU A 518 8.12 0.91 14.26
C GLU A 518 7.08 2.04 14.26
N VAL A 519 5.83 1.68 13.94
CA VAL A 519 4.66 2.56 14.01
C VAL A 519 3.63 1.94 14.95
N ASN A 520 3.25 2.66 16.00
CA ASN A 520 2.32 2.22 17.02
C ASN A 520 0.94 2.85 16.78
N THR A 521 -0.08 2.04 16.50
CA THR A 521 -1.41 2.53 16.10
C THR A 521 -2.33 2.86 17.27
N VAL A 522 -2.05 2.33 18.46
CA VAL A 522 -2.70 2.72 19.71
C VAL A 522 -1.63 3.03 20.76
N PRO A 523 -0.92 4.18 20.61
CA PRO A 523 0.11 4.56 21.57
C PRO A 523 -0.50 4.79 22.96
N GLY A 524 0.34 4.71 23.99
CA GLY A 524 -0.04 5.04 25.37
C GLY A 524 -0.79 6.37 25.48
N LEU A 525 -1.85 6.40 26.29
CA LEU A 525 -2.68 7.58 26.54
C LEU A 525 -2.73 7.94 28.04
N THR A 526 -1.75 7.49 28.81
CA THR A 526 -1.58 7.87 30.22
C THR A 526 -1.02 9.30 30.34
N ALA A 527 -1.00 9.84 31.56
CA ALA A 527 -0.57 11.21 31.82
C ALA A 527 0.93 11.42 31.60
N LEU A 528 1.68 10.32 31.51
CA LEU A 528 3.12 10.27 31.24
C LEU A 528 3.40 9.67 29.85
N SER A 529 2.41 9.59 28.97
CA SER A 529 2.61 9.00 27.64
C SER A 529 3.09 10.02 26.62
N LEU A 530 3.90 9.53 25.68
CA LEU A 530 4.59 10.32 24.66
C LEU A 530 3.64 11.08 23.72
N LEU A 531 2.53 10.45 23.29
CA LEU A 531 1.58 11.09 22.38
C LEU A 531 0.84 12.27 23.05
N PRO A 532 0.26 12.13 24.27
CA PRO A 532 -0.28 13.25 25.03
C PRO A 532 0.70 14.42 25.22
N ASP A 533 1.97 14.14 25.54
CA ASP A 533 2.98 15.18 25.72
C ASP A 533 3.31 15.93 24.43
N ALA A 534 3.49 15.21 23.32
CA ALA A 534 3.68 15.81 22.00
C ALA A 534 2.47 16.64 21.56
N ALA A 535 1.24 16.16 21.84
CA ALA A 535 0.01 16.89 21.56
C ALA A 535 -0.09 18.18 22.39
N LYS A 536 0.24 18.11 23.68
CA LYS A 536 0.27 19.27 24.58
C LYS A 536 1.28 20.32 24.12
N ALA A 537 2.47 19.90 23.69
CA ALA A 537 3.48 20.80 23.12
C ALA A 537 3.01 21.48 21.83
N ALA A 538 2.13 20.82 21.06
CA ALA A 538 1.45 21.39 19.90
C ALA A 538 0.20 22.23 20.25
N GLY A 539 -0.07 22.48 21.55
CA GLY A 539 -1.22 23.27 22.01
C GLY A 539 -2.54 22.49 22.03
N ILE A 540 -2.52 21.17 21.95
CA ILE A 540 -3.70 20.31 21.98
C ILE A 540 -3.85 19.72 23.37
N THR A 541 -4.92 20.06 24.09
CA THR A 541 -5.18 19.46 25.40
C THR A 541 -5.54 17.98 25.25
N PHE A 542 -5.37 17.18 26.31
CA PHE A 542 -5.75 15.76 26.26
C PHE A 542 -7.25 15.57 25.99
N THR A 543 -8.09 16.45 26.55
CA THR A 543 -9.54 16.48 26.32
C THR A 543 -9.84 16.79 24.85
N ASP A 544 -9.17 17.77 24.24
CA ASP A 544 -9.32 18.08 22.81
C ASP A 544 -8.82 16.94 21.91
N LEU A 545 -7.73 16.27 22.31
CA LEU A 545 -7.22 15.09 21.59
C LEU A 545 -8.28 13.97 21.55
N CYS A 546 -8.86 13.63 22.71
CA CYS A 546 -9.93 12.63 22.79
C CYS A 546 -11.15 13.03 21.96
N LYS A 547 -11.55 14.31 22.01
CA LYS A 547 -12.63 14.87 21.20
C LYS A 547 -12.38 14.69 19.71
N ARG A 548 -11.20 15.09 19.22
CA ARG A 548 -10.81 14.97 17.80
C ARG A 548 -10.88 13.53 17.31
N LEU A 549 -10.42 12.58 18.12
CA LEU A 549 -10.43 11.15 17.78
C LEU A 549 -11.85 10.60 17.67
N VAL A 550 -12.74 10.94 18.61
CA VAL A 550 -14.16 10.53 18.57
C VAL A 550 -14.88 11.16 17.39
N ASP A 551 -14.73 12.47 17.19
CA ASP A 551 -15.36 13.20 16.08
C ASP A 551 -14.93 12.61 14.73
N HIS A 552 -13.63 12.32 14.56
CA HIS A 552 -13.11 11.68 13.36
C HIS A 552 -13.64 10.25 13.18
N ALA A 553 -13.71 9.45 14.25
CA ALA A 553 -14.25 8.09 14.18
C ALA A 553 -15.71 8.08 13.68
N VAL A 554 -16.55 8.95 14.25
CA VAL A 554 -17.96 9.09 13.86
C VAL A 554 -18.07 9.60 12.43
N ALA A 555 -17.32 10.64 12.05
CA ALA A 555 -17.34 11.18 10.69
C ALA A 555 -16.86 10.17 9.65
N ARG A 556 -15.78 9.42 9.93
CA ARG A 556 -15.25 8.36 9.07
C ARG A 556 -16.30 7.26 8.84
N HIS A 557 -17.01 6.87 9.89
CA HIS A 557 -18.05 5.85 9.81
C HIS A 557 -19.25 6.33 8.97
N GLN A 558 -19.71 7.57 9.16
CA GLN A 558 -20.82 8.16 8.40
C GLN A 558 -20.54 8.29 6.90
N ASN A 559 -19.28 8.51 6.52
CA ASN A 559 -18.85 8.67 5.13
C ASN A 559 -18.33 7.36 4.51
N ARG A 560 -18.52 6.22 5.18
CA ARG A 560 -18.04 4.93 4.69
C ARG A 560 -18.77 4.52 3.41
N ILE A 561 -18.00 4.10 2.41
CA ILE A 561 -18.50 3.47 1.18
C ILE A 561 -18.30 1.96 1.32
N GLY A 562 -19.39 1.18 1.29
CA GLY A 562 -19.36 -0.27 1.50
C GLY A 562 -20.74 -0.80 1.92
N PRO A 563 -20.88 -2.11 2.22
CA PRO A 563 -22.13 -2.65 2.75
C PRO A 563 -22.45 -1.95 4.07
N THR A 564 -23.53 -1.18 4.08
CA THR A 564 -24.08 -0.59 5.31
C THR A 564 -24.77 -1.69 6.11
N SER A 565 -24.65 -1.66 7.43
CA SER A 565 -25.51 -2.47 8.30
C SER A 565 -26.97 -2.19 7.92
N ARG A 566 -27.72 -3.26 7.61
CA ARG A 566 -29.16 -3.17 7.38
C ARG A 566 -29.89 -3.10 8.70
#